data_AF-A0A2N2JGA5-F1
#
_entry.id   AF-A0A2N2JGA5-F1
#
_cell.length_a   1.000
_cell.length_b   1.000
_cell.length_c   1.000
_cell.angle_alpha   90.00
_cell.angle_beta   90.00
_cell.angle_gamma   90.00
#
_symmetry.space_group_name_H-M   'P 1'
#
loop_
_entity.id
_entity.type
_entity.pdbx_description
1 polymer ?
#
loop_
_entity_poly.entity_id
_entity_poly.type
_entity_poly.pdbx_seq_one_letter_code
_entity_poly.pdbx_strand_id
1 'polypeptide(L)'
;MTSPERGLVVNTAAPITVAGTVSDNLGTVASLTINGAPVTLPAAGGAFSAQITPTYGLNLLQIEAKDPYDLSELVTRSVEESTEYYAMDDATIANNGVSNAIALMLTQEAIDDGDHTEAELDDLASIFKLFVDNIDVSAFLQNPLAQFACIGGQCSLDFTGITSSSSTIALTLQNGKIHTHIEINDFAATITLWAPCGVPVVCTTNPMALPGAATASKVIFDTDILISVSGGQTTSAAENTTVVLNNFGVDLNDPTGILQGLVTGAITLIQAPLEDGLEALIAGLVEDQVGGALSSLFDALNIDQAFDIPSPVGEGVNTVQVKMVARAVDISPERLQLRLDGISYAQNPDRPYASLGSIGHRGCANFTSLTFPPSAPMVVGLHDSFINELLFAVWEGGTLSLVVGEGDELGFDLPLQNLELSVDPLLPPVYNSCAGLGERLQLGDLYLDLKFDFGGPAHIALWLQAEALVEVAFGLNETGGNQIQLNIGDLDPMILEVVQNEGYFAGDDQAVVDLITSLVPQLLSTVTDKARFDLPAIDLGSLTSVVPAGTILNLDVQSVERDNAYLTVNGALK
;
A
#
# COMPACT_ATOMS: atom_id res chain seq x y z
N MET A 1 -33.46 24.42 -15.30
CA MET A 1 -33.52 23.50 -14.13
C MET A 1 -33.43 24.28 -12.83
N THR A 2 -34.12 23.86 -11.77
CA THR A 2 -34.07 24.50 -10.44
C THR A 2 -33.55 23.59 -9.32
N SER A 3 -33.64 22.28 -9.46
CA SER A 3 -33.12 21.31 -8.49
C SER A 3 -32.83 19.96 -9.19
N PRO A 4 -31.75 19.24 -8.82
CA PRO A 4 -30.74 19.63 -7.84
C PRO A 4 -29.85 20.79 -8.32
N GLU A 5 -29.17 21.44 -7.38
CA GLU A 5 -28.03 22.31 -7.71
C GLU A 5 -26.91 21.46 -8.32
N ARG A 6 -26.02 22.08 -9.11
CA ARG A 6 -24.83 21.37 -9.62
C ARG A 6 -23.90 21.03 -8.47
N GLY A 7 -23.22 19.90 -8.58
CA GLY A 7 -22.30 19.44 -7.54
C GLY A 7 -23.00 19.09 -6.22
N LEU A 8 -24.25 18.65 -6.27
CA LEU A 8 -24.96 18.25 -5.05
C LEU A 8 -24.34 16.96 -4.48
N VAL A 9 -23.96 17.02 -3.21
CA VAL A 9 -23.52 15.86 -2.42
C VAL A 9 -24.59 15.56 -1.37
N VAL A 10 -25.02 14.29 -1.26
CA VAL A 10 -26.03 13.85 -0.29
C VAL A 10 -25.55 12.65 0.52
N ASN A 11 -25.86 12.65 1.82
CA ASN A 11 -25.47 11.59 2.75
C ASN A 11 -26.60 10.59 3.07
N THR A 12 -27.59 10.48 2.19
CA THR A 12 -28.78 9.67 2.41
C THR A 12 -29.31 9.12 1.10
N ALA A 13 -29.68 7.84 1.13
CA ALA A 13 -30.43 7.18 0.06
C ALA A 13 -31.90 7.64 -0.04
N ALA A 14 -32.25 8.78 0.55
CA ALA A 14 -33.58 9.37 0.43
C ALA A 14 -33.78 9.89 -1.01
N PRO A 15 -34.99 9.79 -1.57
CA PRO A 15 -35.26 10.35 -2.88
C PRO A 15 -34.94 11.84 -2.95
N ILE A 16 -34.21 12.23 -3.98
CA ILE A 16 -33.93 13.62 -4.34
C ILE A 16 -35.01 14.14 -5.28
N THR A 17 -35.30 15.43 -5.18
CA THR A 17 -36.27 16.08 -6.06
C THR A 17 -35.57 16.64 -7.29
N VAL A 18 -35.95 16.17 -8.47
CA VAL A 18 -35.56 16.76 -9.75
C VAL A 18 -36.70 17.68 -10.20
N ALA A 19 -36.42 18.98 -10.31
CA ALA A 19 -37.43 19.97 -10.62
C ALA A 19 -36.92 21.09 -11.52
N GLY A 20 -37.84 21.65 -12.31
CA GLY A 20 -37.55 22.77 -13.19
C GLY A 20 -38.80 23.23 -13.92
N THR A 21 -38.57 24.07 -14.92
CA THR A 21 -39.59 24.54 -15.87
C THR A 21 -39.13 24.22 -17.28
N VAL A 22 -40.05 23.79 -18.12
CA VAL A 22 -39.84 23.59 -19.55
C VAL A 22 -40.84 24.42 -20.33
N SER A 23 -40.38 25.08 -21.39
CA SER A 23 -41.19 25.91 -22.26
C SER A 23 -40.59 25.92 -23.65
N ASP A 24 -41.45 25.97 -24.66
CA ASP A 24 -41.07 26.16 -26.05
C ASP A 24 -41.63 27.52 -26.54
N ASN A 25 -40.76 28.34 -27.13
CA ASN A 25 -41.12 29.68 -27.61
C ASN A 25 -41.96 29.65 -28.89
N LEU A 26 -41.95 28.54 -29.65
CA LEU A 26 -42.61 28.40 -30.95
C LEU A 26 -43.82 27.46 -30.92
N GLY A 27 -44.05 26.70 -29.84
CA GLY A 27 -45.10 25.69 -29.84
C GLY A 27 -45.41 25.02 -28.49
N THR A 28 -45.53 23.70 -28.52
CA THR A 28 -45.94 22.82 -27.41
C THR A 28 -44.80 21.87 -27.09
N VAL A 29 -44.51 21.63 -25.81
CA VAL A 29 -43.54 20.60 -25.42
C VAL A 29 -44.14 19.22 -25.73
N ALA A 30 -43.49 18.46 -26.62
CA ALA A 30 -43.97 17.14 -27.05
C ALA A 30 -43.63 16.05 -26.04
N SER A 31 -42.42 16.09 -25.48
CA SER A 31 -41.99 15.17 -24.43
C SER A 31 -40.97 15.81 -23.49
N LEU A 32 -40.90 15.27 -22.28
CA LEU A 32 -39.82 15.49 -21.32
C LEU A 32 -39.47 14.14 -20.73
N THR A 33 -38.19 13.83 -20.65
CA THR A 33 -37.68 12.65 -19.98
C THR A 33 -36.66 13.02 -18.91
N ILE A 34 -36.58 12.19 -17.88
CA ILE A 34 -35.47 12.21 -16.92
C ILE A 34 -34.87 10.81 -16.90
N ASN A 35 -33.61 10.69 -17.28
CA ASN A 35 -32.90 9.42 -17.47
C ASN A 35 -33.68 8.47 -18.41
N GLY A 36 -34.25 9.03 -19.49
CA GLY A 36 -35.09 8.31 -20.45
C GLY A 36 -36.51 7.99 -19.96
N ALA A 37 -36.82 8.18 -18.67
CA ALA A 37 -38.16 7.96 -18.14
C ALA A 37 -39.08 9.17 -18.42
N PRO A 38 -40.27 8.99 -19.00
CA PRO A 38 -41.14 10.09 -19.37
C PRO A 38 -41.72 10.81 -18.14
N VAL A 39 -41.73 12.14 -18.19
CA VAL A 39 -42.35 13.02 -17.19
C VAL A 39 -43.64 13.59 -17.73
N THR A 40 -44.71 13.50 -16.95
CA THR A 40 -46.01 14.06 -17.35
C THR A 40 -45.99 15.59 -17.25
N LEU A 41 -46.36 16.26 -18.34
CA LEU A 41 -46.41 17.72 -18.44
C LEU A 41 -47.75 18.22 -19.00
N PRO A 42 -48.14 19.46 -18.70
CA PRO A 42 -49.14 20.17 -19.49
C PRO A 42 -48.64 20.38 -20.93
N ALA A 43 -49.54 20.34 -21.92
CA ALA A 43 -49.18 20.46 -23.34
C ALA A 43 -48.48 21.78 -23.71
N ALA A 44 -48.65 22.84 -22.93
CA ALA A 44 -47.98 24.12 -23.14
C ALA A 44 -46.59 24.21 -22.46
N GLY A 45 -46.07 23.10 -21.94
CA GLY A 45 -44.96 23.12 -20.99
C GLY A 45 -45.41 23.55 -19.59
N GLY A 46 -44.45 23.81 -18.71
CA GLY A 46 -44.69 24.22 -17.33
C GLY A 46 -43.65 23.71 -16.36
N ALA A 47 -43.97 23.84 -15.07
CA ALA A 47 -43.15 23.27 -14.01
C ALA A 47 -43.30 21.74 -13.97
N PHE A 48 -42.20 21.06 -13.66
CA PHE A 48 -42.19 19.62 -13.40
C PHE A 48 -41.44 19.32 -12.10
N SER A 49 -41.76 18.15 -11.54
CA SER A 49 -41.07 17.60 -10.38
C SER A 49 -41.15 16.08 -10.43
N ALA A 50 -40.01 15.43 -10.24
CA ALA A 50 -39.88 13.98 -10.10
C ALA A 50 -39.02 13.66 -8.88
N GLN A 51 -39.22 12.47 -8.31
CA GLN A 51 -38.39 11.94 -7.24
C GLN A 51 -37.49 10.86 -7.82
N ILE A 52 -36.19 10.95 -7.56
CA ILE A 52 -35.21 9.94 -7.96
C ILE A 52 -34.51 9.45 -6.71
N THR A 53 -34.44 8.14 -6.53
CA THR A 53 -33.63 7.56 -5.45
C THR A 53 -32.20 7.45 -5.95
N PRO A 54 -31.24 8.20 -5.38
CA PRO A 54 -29.83 8.06 -5.74
C PRO A 54 -29.31 6.69 -5.28
N THR A 55 -28.31 6.19 -6.00
CA THR A 55 -27.49 5.03 -5.63
C THR A 55 -26.08 5.49 -5.29
N TYR A 56 -25.32 4.64 -4.60
CA TYR A 56 -23.94 4.93 -4.24
C TYR A 56 -23.10 5.38 -5.44
N GLY A 57 -22.29 6.42 -5.23
CA GLY A 57 -21.39 7.02 -6.21
C GLY A 57 -22.02 8.22 -6.90
N LEU A 58 -21.62 8.47 -8.14
CA LEU A 58 -22.19 9.56 -8.94
C LEU A 58 -23.44 9.09 -9.68
N ASN A 59 -24.50 9.88 -9.53
CA ASN A 59 -25.78 9.72 -10.20
C ASN A 59 -25.90 10.78 -11.29
N LEU A 60 -25.75 10.35 -12.54
CA LEU A 60 -25.89 11.23 -13.70
C LEU A 60 -27.37 11.42 -14.04
N LEU A 61 -27.82 12.67 -14.05
CA LEU A 61 -29.19 13.05 -14.38
C LEU A 61 -29.23 13.70 -15.75
N GLN A 62 -29.90 13.05 -16.70
CA GLN A 62 -30.14 13.54 -18.05
C GLN A 62 -31.61 13.98 -18.17
N ILE A 63 -31.83 15.28 -18.36
CA ILE A 63 -33.17 15.86 -18.55
C ILE A 63 -33.28 16.35 -19.98
N GLU A 64 -34.06 15.63 -20.79
CA GLU A 64 -34.23 15.93 -22.22
C GLU A 64 -35.67 16.33 -22.51
N ALA A 65 -35.85 17.50 -23.13
CA ALA A 65 -37.15 17.96 -23.63
C ALA A 65 -37.14 17.99 -25.16
N LYS A 66 -38.24 17.58 -25.79
CA LYS A 66 -38.41 17.65 -27.25
C LYS A 66 -39.66 18.42 -27.65
N ASP A 67 -39.56 19.12 -28.78
CA ASP A 67 -40.69 19.76 -29.45
C ASP A 67 -41.35 18.79 -30.48
N PRO A 68 -42.46 19.18 -31.15
CA PRO A 68 -43.13 18.34 -32.14
C PRO A 68 -42.36 18.17 -33.47
N TYR A 69 -41.25 18.89 -33.63
CA TYR A 69 -40.35 18.84 -34.79
C TYR A 69 -39.08 18.03 -34.51
N ASP A 70 -39.01 17.37 -33.35
CA ASP A 70 -37.87 16.57 -32.87
C ASP A 70 -36.61 17.41 -32.57
N LEU A 71 -36.78 18.71 -32.33
CA LEU A 71 -35.73 19.54 -31.74
C LEU A 71 -35.68 19.25 -30.23
N SER A 72 -34.49 18.98 -29.73
CA SER A 72 -34.25 18.60 -28.33
C SER A 72 -33.38 19.62 -27.60
N GLU A 73 -33.70 19.85 -26.34
CA GLU A 73 -32.82 20.56 -25.39
C GLU A 73 -32.42 19.58 -24.29
N LEU A 74 -31.13 19.55 -23.96
CA LEU A 74 -30.57 18.68 -22.93
C LEU A 74 -30.04 19.52 -21.77
N VAL A 75 -30.42 19.14 -20.55
CA VAL A 75 -29.82 19.66 -19.32
C VAL A 75 -29.38 18.49 -18.45
N THR A 76 -28.19 18.57 -17.88
CA THR A 76 -27.58 17.53 -17.07
C THR A 76 -27.32 17.99 -15.64
N ARG A 77 -27.37 17.08 -14.67
CA ARG A 77 -26.95 17.34 -13.28
C ARG A 77 -26.28 16.11 -12.70
N SER A 78 -25.29 16.28 -11.82
CA SER A 78 -24.70 15.16 -11.09
C SER A 78 -25.07 15.25 -9.61
N VAL A 79 -25.33 14.10 -9.01
CA VAL A 79 -25.49 13.98 -7.56
C VAL A 79 -24.59 12.89 -7.03
N GLU A 80 -23.68 13.25 -6.15
CA GLU A 80 -22.86 12.29 -5.41
C GLU A 80 -23.63 11.79 -4.19
N GLU A 81 -23.71 10.47 -4.03
CA GLU A 81 -24.37 9.84 -2.89
C GLU A 81 -23.50 8.77 -2.22
N SER A 82 -23.44 8.85 -0.90
CA SER A 82 -23.06 7.75 -0.04
C SER A 82 -23.74 7.89 1.32
N THR A 83 -23.78 6.81 2.10
CA THR A 83 -24.20 6.89 3.51
C THR A 83 -23.03 7.19 4.47
N GLU A 84 -21.82 7.35 3.94
CA GLU A 84 -20.60 7.62 4.69
C GLU A 84 -19.65 8.55 3.92
N TYR A 85 -19.11 9.53 4.63
CA TYR A 85 -18.20 10.53 4.10
C TYR A 85 -17.06 10.79 5.11
N TYR A 86 -15.87 11.01 4.58
CA TYR A 86 -14.67 11.37 5.34
C TYR A 86 -14.37 12.86 5.11
N ALA A 87 -14.77 13.72 6.04
CA ALA A 87 -14.78 15.19 5.87
C ALA A 87 -13.44 15.86 5.52
N MET A 88 -12.30 15.23 5.81
CA MET A 88 -10.93 15.72 5.57
C MET A 88 -10.54 17.09 6.17
N ASP A 89 -11.43 17.77 6.92
CA ASP A 89 -11.11 19.06 7.57
C ASP A 89 -9.99 18.97 8.62
N ASP A 90 -9.95 17.85 9.37
CA ASP A 90 -8.96 17.53 10.40
C ASP A 90 -8.36 16.14 10.12
N ALA A 91 -7.78 15.99 8.92
CA ALA A 91 -7.30 14.72 8.37
C ALA A 91 -6.35 13.97 9.33
N THR A 92 -6.91 12.99 10.01
CA THR A 92 -6.19 12.06 10.90
C THR A 92 -6.78 10.66 10.77
N ILE A 93 -5.96 9.63 10.95
CA ILE A 93 -6.42 8.23 10.88
C ILE A 93 -7.58 7.99 11.86
N ALA A 94 -7.54 8.58 13.06
CA ALA A 94 -8.56 8.39 14.09
C ALA A 94 -9.93 8.98 13.73
N ASN A 95 -9.98 10.12 13.02
CA ASN A 95 -11.22 10.82 12.72
C ASN A 95 -11.76 10.51 11.33
N ASN A 96 -10.85 10.36 10.36
CA ASN A 96 -11.17 10.32 8.94
C ASN A 96 -10.48 9.16 8.21
N GLY A 97 -9.73 8.30 8.90
CA GLY A 97 -9.05 7.19 8.24
C GLY A 97 -9.98 6.06 7.84
N VAL A 98 -9.65 5.42 6.74
CA VAL A 98 -10.24 4.16 6.30
C VAL A 98 -9.71 3.02 7.16
N SER A 99 -10.64 2.33 7.81
CA SER A 99 -10.35 1.13 8.59
C SER A 99 -9.95 -0.02 7.69
N ASN A 100 -8.80 -0.66 7.95
CA ASN A 100 -8.22 -1.70 7.09
C ASN A 100 -8.06 -1.19 5.64
N ALA A 101 -7.59 0.05 5.46
CA ALA A 101 -7.32 0.67 4.15
C ALA A 101 -6.45 -0.21 3.26
N ILE A 102 -5.43 -0.83 3.85
CA ILE A 102 -4.61 -1.85 3.22
C ILE A 102 -4.65 -3.12 4.05
N ALA A 103 -4.57 -4.25 3.38
CA ALA A 103 -4.29 -5.50 4.03
C ALA A 103 -3.33 -6.34 3.20
N LEU A 104 -2.33 -6.88 3.89
CA LEU A 104 -1.31 -7.76 3.35
C LEU A 104 -1.57 -9.16 3.89
N MET A 105 -1.57 -10.15 3.01
CA MET A 105 -1.63 -11.55 3.37
C MET A 105 -0.41 -12.26 2.78
N LEU A 106 0.27 -13.06 3.60
CA LEU A 106 1.36 -13.95 3.22
C LEU A 106 0.93 -15.38 3.59
N THR A 107 0.99 -16.32 2.65
CA THR A 107 0.74 -17.74 2.92
C THR A 107 1.99 -18.40 3.48
N GLN A 108 1.88 -19.67 3.89
CA GLN A 108 3.06 -20.45 4.28
C GLN A 108 4.15 -20.44 3.19
N GLU A 109 3.79 -20.47 1.91
CA GLU A 109 4.75 -20.45 0.80
C GLU A 109 5.57 -19.15 0.75
N ALA A 110 4.94 -17.98 0.94
CA ALA A 110 5.69 -16.72 1.01
C ALA A 110 6.52 -16.57 2.30
N ILE A 111 6.19 -17.34 3.35
CA ILE A 111 6.93 -17.34 4.61
C ILE A 111 8.12 -18.29 4.55
N ASP A 112 7.93 -19.50 4.01
CA ASP A 112 8.92 -20.56 3.83
C ASP A 112 8.33 -21.63 2.90
N ASP A 113 8.84 -21.72 1.68
CA ASP A 113 8.46 -22.74 0.70
C ASP A 113 9.34 -24.01 0.77
N GLY A 114 10.41 -23.94 1.57
CA GLY A 114 11.38 -25.00 1.80
C GLY A 114 12.58 -25.02 0.85
N ASP A 115 12.68 -24.08 -0.10
CA ASP A 115 13.87 -23.86 -0.93
C ASP A 115 14.66 -22.64 -0.42
N HIS A 116 15.84 -22.90 0.14
CA HIS A 116 16.71 -21.85 0.69
C HIS A 116 17.99 -21.65 -0.12
N THR A 117 17.92 -21.88 -1.42
CA THR A 117 19.07 -21.68 -2.30
C THR A 117 19.32 -20.19 -2.59
N GLU A 118 20.59 -19.79 -2.71
CA GLU A 118 20.97 -18.37 -2.96
C GLU A 118 20.41 -17.81 -4.29
N ALA A 119 19.95 -18.69 -5.19
CA ALA A 119 19.34 -18.29 -6.46
C ALA A 119 17.85 -17.93 -6.34
N GLU A 120 17.19 -18.34 -5.26
CA GLU A 120 15.74 -18.25 -5.03
C GLU A 120 15.52 -17.55 -3.67
N LEU A 121 15.51 -16.22 -3.71
CA LEU A 121 15.23 -15.35 -2.56
C LEU A 121 13.78 -14.85 -2.61
N ASP A 122 12.84 -15.78 -2.67
CA ASP A 122 11.41 -15.57 -2.92
C ASP A 122 10.49 -15.90 -1.73
N ASP A 123 11.08 -16.21 -0.57
CA ASP A 123 10.37 -16.32 0.71
C ASP A 123 11.10 -15.59 1.86
N LEU A 124 10.39 -15.40 2.98
CA LEU A 124 10.98 -14.75 4.15
C LEU A 124 12.08 -15.62 4.81
N ALA A 125 11.97 -16.94 4.81
CA ALA A 125 12.94 -17.84 5.43
C ALA A 125 14.32 -17.74 4.76
N SER A 126 14.38 -17.70 3.43
CA SER A 126 15.57 -17.45 2.62
C SER A 126 16.19 -16.10 2.94
N ILE A 127 15.37 -15.06 3.12
CA ILE A 127 15.84 -13.75 3.59
C ILE A 127 16.44 -13.89 5.00
N PHE A 128 15.75 -14.51 5.95
CA PHE A 128 16.24 -14.74 7.32
C PHE A 128 17.51 -15.59 7.36
N LYS A 129 17.67 -16.54 6.43
CA LYS A 129 18.89 -17.33 6.30
C LYS A 129 20.09 -16.44 6.02
N LEU A 130 19.94 -15.46 5.12
CA LEU A 130 21.00 -14.46 4.87
C LEU A 130 21.36 -13.69 6.13
N PHE A 131 20.38 -13.35 6.98
CA PHE A 131 20.67 -12.74 8.27
C PHE A 131 21.51 -13.68 9.14
N VAL A 132 21.03 -14.91 9.39
CA VAL A 132 21.70 -15.88 10.27
C VAL A 132 23.13 -16.19 9.80
N ASP A 133 23.33 -16.33 8.49
CA ASP A 133 24.65 -16.61 7.91
C ASP A 133 25.63 -15.43 8.03
N ASN A 134 25.14 -14.20 8.20
CA ASN A 134 25.95 -12.98 8.31
C ASN A 134 26.02 -12.41 9.74
N ILE A 135 25.39 -13.04 10.74
CA ILE A 135 25.51 -12.59 12.13
C ILE A 135 26.95 -12.77 12.61
N ASP A 136 27.59 -11.66 12.98
CA ASP A 136 28.86 -11.69 13.70
C ASP A 136 28.63 -12.05 15.17
N VAL A 137 28.50 -13.36 15.44
CA VAL A 137 28.30 -13.88 16.81
C VAL A 137 29.43 -13.43 17.75
N SER A 138 30.63 -13.14 17.22
CA SER A 138 31.76 -12.68 18.02
C SER A 138 31.57 -11.29 18.62
N ALA A 139 30.78 -10.43 17.98
CA ALA A 139 30.44 -9.10 18.49
C ALA A 139 29.52 -9.15 19.71
N PHE A 140 28.74 -10.23 19.87
CA PHE A 140 27.78 -10.40 20.97
C PHE A 140 28.33 -11.19 22.16
N LEU A 141 29.50 -11.83 21.99
CA LEU A 141 30.17 -12.54 23.06
C LEU A 141 30.67 -11.55 24.13
N GLN A 142 30.00 -11.53 25.29
CA GLN A 142 30.54 -10.86 26.47
C GLN A 142 31.73 -11.65 26.99
N ASN A 143 32.88 -10.99 27.09
CA ASN A 143 34.08 -11.57 27.68
C ASN A 143 34.31 -10.99 29.09
N PRO A 144 34.42 -11.83 30.13
CA PRO A 144 34.35 -13.31 30.10
C PRO A 144 32.91 -13.83 30.01
N LEU A 145 32.69 -14.91 29.25
CA LEU A 145 31.36 -15.54 29.12
C LEU A 145 30.89 -16.14 30.44
N ALA A 146 31.81 -16.81 31.14
CA ALA A 146 31.54 -17.43 32.41
C ALA A 146 32.67 -17.17 33.41
N GLN A 147 32.29 -16.99 34.67
CA GLN A 147 33.23 -16.97 35.79
C GLN A 147 32.81 -18.00 36.82
N PHE A 148 33.76 -18.81 37.27
CA PHE A 148 33.48 -19.89 38.21
C PHE A 148 34.69 -20.12 39.14
N ALA A 149 34.43 -20.73 40.28
CA ALA A 149 35.49 -21.11 41.21
C ALA A 149 36.27 -22.31 40.66
N CYS A 150 37.59 -22.21 40.69
CA CYS A 150 38.50 -23.28 40.28
C CYS A 150 39.67 -23.40 41.26
N ILE A 151 40.52 -24.40 41.07
CA ILE A 151 41.68 -24.62 41.96
C ILE A 151 42.62 -23.41 41.85
N GLY A 152 42.77 -22.67 42.95
CA GLY A 152 43.65 -21.49 43.00
C GLY A 152 42.95 -20.14 42.89
N GLY A 153 41.62 -20.09 42.69
CA GLY A 153 40.86 -18.84 42.69
C GLY A 153 39.64 -18.86 41.77
N GLN A 154 39.35 -17.71 41.16
CA GLN A 154 38.28 -17.56 40.17
C GLN A 154 38.86 -17.72 38.77
N CYS A 155 38.30 -18.65 38.00
CA CYS A 155 38.61 -18.81 36.58
C CYS A 155 37.64 -17.97 35.75
N SER A 156 38.11 -17.49 34.60
CA SER A 156 37.26 -16.86 33.59
C SER A 156 37.44 -17.53 32.23
N LEU A 157 36.37 -17.64 31.48
CA LEU A 157 36.37 -18.26 30.16
C LEU A 157 36.01 -17.20 29.12
N ASP A 158 36.88 -17.02 28.15
CA ASP A 158 36.70 -16.05 27.07
C ASP A 158 36.50 -16.78 25.74
N PHE A 159 35.65 -16.23 24.87
CA PHE A 159 35.58 -16.62 23.46
C PHE A 159 36.37 -15.65 22.60
N THR A 160 37.14 -16.22 21.67
CA THR A 160 37.99 -15.43 20.76
C THR A 160 37.60 -15.58 19.29
N GLY A 161 36.73 -16.53 18.96
CA GLY A 161 36.16 -16.66 17.62
C GLY A 161 35.12 -17.78 17.55
N ILE A 162 34.18 -17.66 16.63
CA ILE A 162 33.14 -18.65 16.33
C ILE A 162 33.17 -18.90 14.82
N THR A 163 32.98 -20.16 14.45
CA THR A 163 32.85 -20.62 13.06
C THR A 163 31.75 -21.67 12.97
N SER A 164 31.05 -21.72 11.85
CA SER A 164 30.05 -22.73 11.51
C SER A 164 30.18 -23.10 10.02
N SER A 165 29.72 -24.29 9.63
CA SER A 165 29.83 -24.76 8.23
C SER A 165 28.62 -24.38 7.38
N SER A 166 27.42 -24.41 7.96
CA SER A 166 26.16 -24.08 7.31
C SER A 166 25.07 -23.85 8.35
N SER A 167 24.04 -23.10 7.96
CA SER A 167 22.78 -23.01 8.70
C SER A 167 21.61 -23.49 7.85
N THR A 168 20.56 -24.01 8.50
CA THR A 168 19.24 -24.18 7.92
C THR A 168 18.25 -23.45 8.79
N ILE A 169 17.25 -22.83 8.18
CA ILE A 169 16.15 -22.18 8.88
C ILE A 169 14.85 -22.75 8.36
N ALA A 170 13.83 -22.84 9.21
CA ALA A 170 12.47 -23.12 8.79
C ALA A 170 11.52 -22.21 9.57
N LEU A 171 10.55 -21.63 8.88
CA LEU A 171 9.50 -20.79 9.45
C LEU A 171 8.16 -21.46 9.19
N THR A 172 7.42 -21.76 10.25
CA THR A 172 6.10 -22.41 10.13
C THR A 172 5.03 -21.57 10.79
N LEU A 173 4.00 -21.21 10.03
CA LEU A 173 2.84 -20.52 10.57
C LEU A 173 2.05 -21.43 11.51
N GLN A 174 1.73 -20.93 12.69
CA GLN A 174 0.86 -21.58 13.66
C GLN A 174 -0.18 -20.56 14.18
N ASN A 175 -1.23 -21.03 14.83
CA ASN A 175 -2.26 -20.13 15.37
C ASN A 175 -1.64 -19.10 16.33
N GLY A 176 -1.65 -17.83 15.92
CA GLY A 176 -1.14 -16.68 16.67
C GLY A 176 0.38 -16.49 16.69
N LYS A 177 1.16 -17.29 15.97
CA LYS A 177 2.63 -17.25 16.05
C LYS A 177 3.32 -17.82 14.81
N ILE A 178 4.57 -17.42 14.59
CA ILE A 178 5.48 -18.03 13.61
C ILE A 178 6.46 -18.91 14.40
N HIS A 179 6.44 -20.21 14.18
CA HIS A 179 7.44 -21.11 14.75
C HIS A 179 8.71 -21.04 13.92
N THR A 180 9.83 -20.76 14.55
CA THR A 180 11.14 -20.64 13.90
C THR A 180 12.05 -21.75 14.41
N HIS A 181 12.57 -22.53 13.47
CA HIS A 181 13.53 -23.60 13.70
C HIS A 181 14.82 -23.26 12.98
N ILE A 182 15.95 -23.15 13.69
CA ILE A 182 17.26 -22.87 13.11
C ILE A 182 18.20 -24.00 13.51
N GLU A 183 18.91 -24.58 12.54
CA GLU A 183 20.02 -25.50 12.80
C GLU A 183 21.32 -24.89 12.31
N ILE A 184 22.36 -24.91 13.15
CA ILE A 184 23.72 -24.50 12.80
C ILE A 184 24.60 -25.76 12.85
N ASN A 185 25.16 -26.15 11.71
CA ASN A 185 25.99 -27.36 11.61
C ASN A 185 27.48 -27.04 11.84
N ASP A 186 28.17 -28.02 12.43
CA ASP A 186 29.62 -27.99 12.72
C ASP A 186 30.05 -26.72 13.46
N PHE A 187 29.30 -26.35 14.50
CA PHE A 187 29.65 -25.22 15.36
C PHE A 187 31.00 -25.49 16.03
N ALA A 188 31.93 -24.56 15.83
CA ALA A 188 33.23 -24.60 16.47
C ALA A 188 33.60 -23.21 16.94
N ALA A 189 34.09 -23.12 18.17
CA ALA A 189 34.39 -21.87 18.80
C ALA A 189 35.72 -21.96 19.56
N THR A 190 36.54 -20.93 19.40
CA THR A 190 37.84 -20.86 20.07
C THR A 190 37.65 -20.23 21.44
N ILE A 191 38.10 -20.95 22.47
CA ILE A 191 37.98 -20.53 23.87
C ILE A 191 39.36 -20.31 24.48
N THR A 192 39.43 -19.44 25.47
CA THR A 192 40.60 -19.29 26.34
C THR A 192 40.15 -19.36 27.79
N LEU A 193 40.61 -20.37 28.50
CA LEU A 193 40.40 -20.47 29.95
C LEU A 193 41.53 -19.74 30.67
N TRP A 194 41.19 -18.69 31.41
CA TRP A 194 42.08 -17.97 32.29
C TRP A 194 41.99 -18.55 33.70
N ALA A 195 43.03 -19.29 34.09
CA ALA A 195 43.11 -19.92 35.40
C ALA A 195 44.15 -19.20 36.28
N PRO A 196 43.82 -18.82 37.52
CA PRO A 196 44.81 -18.32 38.46
C PRO A 196 45.83 -19.42 38.76
N CYS A 197 47.11 -19.10 38.61
CA CYS A 197 48.18 -20.06 38.87
C CYS A 197 49.22 -19.48 39.82
N GLY A 198 49.22 -20.00 41.05
CA GLY A 198 50.13 -19.59 42.11
C GLY A 198 51.49 -20.31 42.11
N VAL A 199 51.81 -21.09 41.08
CA VAL A 199 53.06 -21.89 41.01
C VAL A 199 54.01 -21.30 39.97
N PRO A 200 54.98 -20.46 40.35
CA PRO A 200 55.82 -19.71 39.42
C PRO A 200 56.69 -20.56 38.48
N VAL A 201 56.92 -21.84 38.84
CA VAL A 201 57.73 -22.77 38.06
C VAL A 201 56.93 -23.44 36.95
N VAL A 202 55.60 -23.52 37.10
CA VAL A 202 54.70 -24.19 36.15
C VAL A 202 54.00 -23.16 35.25
N CYS A 203 53.73 -21.96 35.77
CA CYS A 203 52.98 -20.94 35.06
C CYS A 203 53.82 -19.69 34.82
N THR A 204 54.04 -19.37 33.55
CA THR A 204 54.82 -18.20 33.11
C THR A 204 54.04 -16.89 33.24
N THR A 205 52.71 -16.96 33.31
CA THR A 205 51.79 -15.84 33.52
C THR A 205 50.76 -16.19 34.61
N ASN A 206 50.26 -15.17 35.31
CA ASN A 206 49.14 -15.29 36.25
C ASN A 206 48.12 -14.16 35.99
N PRO A 207 46.91 -14.45 35.50
CA PRO A 207 46.38 -15.79 35.20
C PRO A 207 47.10 -16.47 34.02
N MET A 208 47.05 -17.80 34.02
CA MET A 208 47.53 -18.65 32.93
C MET A 208 46.43 -18.77 31.88
N ALA A 209 46.77 -18.56 30.60
CA ALA A 209 45.87 -18.78 29.48
C ALA A 209 45.99 -20.22 28.98
N LEU A 210 44.87 -20.94 28.97
CA LEU A 210 44.74 -22.27 28.38
C LEU A 210 43.87 -22.16 27.13
N PRO A 211 44.46 -22.11 25.93
CA PRO A 211 43.68 -22.06 24.70
C PRO A 211 42.99 -23.40 24.44
N GLY A 212 41.80 -23.35 23.88
CA GLY A 212 41.00 -24.54 23.58
C GLY A 212 39.97 -24.29 22.50
N ALA A 213 39.13 -25.30 22.29
CA ALA A 213 37.99 -25.24 21.39
C ALA A 213 36.75 -25.84 22.07
N ALA A 214 35.60 -25.23 21.83
CA ALA A 214 34.29 -25.80 22.08
C ALA A 214 33.68 -26.16 20.73
N THR A 215 33.14 -27.37 20.59
CA THR A 215 32.52 -27.83 19.35
C THR A 215 31.18 -28.48 19.60
N ALA A 216 30.26 -28.34 18.66
CA ALA A 216 29.01 -29.11 18.60
C ALA A 216 28.81 -29.57 17.16
N SER A 217 28.30 -30.78 16.96
CA SER A 217 27.99 -31.23 15.60
C SER A 217 26.80 -30.46 15.01
N LYS A 218 25.87 -30.04 15.86
CA LYS A 218 24.69 -29.27 15.49
C LYS A 218 24.20 -28.46 16.68
N VAL A 219 23.87 -27.19 16.46
CA VAL A 219 23.12 -26.37 17.41
C VAL A 219 21.71 -26.22 16.86
N ILE A 220 20.71 -26.65 17.62
CA ILE A 220 19.30 -26.50 17.26
C ILE A 220 18.72 -25.38 18.11
N PHE A 221 18.00 -24.48 17.46
CA PHE A 221 17.29 -23.40 18.09
C PHE A 221 15.83 -23.45 17.63
N ASP A 222 14.91 -23.56 18.58
CA ASP A 222 13.47 -23.56 18.36
C ASP A 222 12.86 -22.40 19.14
N THR A 223 12.08 -21.53 18.50
CA THR A 223 11.34 -20.46 19.19
C THR A 223 10.00 -20.20 18.53
N ASP A 224 9.10 -19.58 19.27
CA ASP A 224 7.83 -19.09 18.79
C ASP A 224 7.86 -17.57 18.74
N ILE A 225 7.68 -16.99 17.56
CA ILE A 225 7.60 -15.54 17.39
C ILE A 225 6.14 -15.12 17.40
N LEU A 226 5.76 -14.36 18.42
CA LEU A 226 4.47 -13.71 18.54
C LEU A 226 4.59 -12.30 17.97
N ILE A 227 3.61 -11.90 17.15
CA ILE A 227 3.50 -10.54 16.64
C ILE A 227 2.22 -9.94 17.20
N SER A 228 2.32 -8.74 17.75
CA SER A 228 1.18 -8.02 18.30
C SER A 228 1.17 -6.57 17.83
N VAL A 229 -0.02 -6.00 17.73
CA VAL A 229 -0.21 -4.60 17.32
C VAL A 229 -0.82 -3.84 18.49
N SER A 230 -0.18 -2.73 18.88
CA SER A 230 -0.63 -1.86 19.96
C SER A 230 -0.40 -0.40 19.59
N GLY A 231 -1.47 0.40 19.54
CA GLY A 231 -1.38 1.83 19.29
C GLY A 231 -0.78 2.21 17.93
N GLY A 232 -0.97 1.40 16.89
CA GLY A 232 -0.40 1.63 15.57
C GLY A 232 1.01 1.05 15.38
N GLN A 233 1.64 0.55 16.44
CA GLN A 233 2.97 -0.03 16.39
C GLN A 233 2.91 -1.54 16.42
N THR A 234 3.80 -2.16 15.65
CA THR A 234 3.98 -3.61 15.69
C THR A 234 5.08 -3.95 16.67
N THR A 235 4.88 -5.02 17.43
CA THR A 235 5.89 -5.55 18.34
C THR A 235 5.96 -7.04 18.13
N SER A 236 7.17 -7.57 18.10
CA SER A 236 7.44 -9.00 18.08
C SER A 236 8.07 -9.42 19.41
N ALA A 237 7.76 -10.62 19.85
CA ALA A 237 8.37 -11.24 21.01
C ALA A 237 8.62 -12.71 20.69
N ALA A 238 9.80 -13.20 21.06
CA ALA A 238 10.10 -14.63 21.01
C ALA A 238 9.72 -15.28 22.35
N GLU A 239 9.05 -16.42 22.29
CA GLU A 239 8.61 -17.23 23.42
C GLU A 239 8.96 -18.71 23.19
N ASN A 240 8.94 -19.50 24.27
CA ASN A 240 9.21 -20.94 24.23
C ASN A 240 10.56 -21.30 23.59
N THR A 241 11.53 -20.39 23.68
CA THR A 241 12.88 -20.57 23.14
C THR A 241 13.56 -21.77 23.77
N THR A 242 14.02 -22.70 22.93
CA THR A 242 14.80 -23.87 23.32
C THR A 242 16.06 -23.91 22.47
N VAL A 243 17.22 -24.09 23.11
CA VAL A 243 18.51 -24.29 22.43
C VAL A 243 19.04 -25.65 22.83
N VAL A 244 19.55 -26.41 21.86
CA VAL A 244 20.12 -27.74 22.09
C VAL A 244 21.46 -27.87 21.36
N LEU A 245 22.52 -28.15 22.11
CA LEU A 245 23.86 -28.38 21.59
C LEU A 245 24.13 -29.90 21.43
N ASN A 246 23.97 -30.42 20.22
CA ASN A 246 24.18 -31.85 19.95
C ASN A 246 25.67 -32.20 19.88
N ASN A 247 26.06 -33.22 20.64
CA ASN A 247 27.44 -33.69 20.79
C ASN A 247 28.39 -32.57 21.21
N PHE A 248 27.97 -31.73 22.16
CA PHE A 248 28.82 -30.67 22.69
C PHE A 248 30.08 -31.23 23.34
N GLY A 249 31.23 -30.73 22.92
CA GLY A 249 32.54 -31.12 23.39
C GLY A 249 33.40 -29.90 23.68
N VAL A 250 34.25 -30.02 24.70
CA VAL A 250 35.23 -28.99 25.04
C VAL A 250 36.61 -29.63 25.09
N ASP A 251 37.54 -29.06 24.34
CA ASP A 251 38.94 -29.44 24.35
C ASP A 251 39.78 -28.25 24.81
N LEU A 252 40.74 -28.52 25.70
CA LEU A 252 41.67 -27.53 26.21
C LEU A 252 43.08 -28.04 25.96
N ASN A 253 43.89 -27.24 25.26
CA ASN A 253 45.27 -27.58 25.02
C ASN A 253 46.11 -27.26 26.27
N ASP A 254 46.79 -28.27 26.81
CA ASP A 254 47.84 -28.10 27.82
C ASP A 254 49.21 -28.01 27.14
N PRO A 255 49.72 -26.81 26.80
CA PRO A 255 51.02 -26.67 26.17
C PRO A 255 52.18 -27.14 27.07
N THR A 256 51.95 -27.30 28.38
CA THR A 256 52.98 -27.73 29.33
C THR A 256 53.03 -29.26 29.49
N GLY A 257 51.95 -29.96 29.18
CA GLY A 257 51.78 -31.41 29.34
C GLY A 257 51.83 -31.92 30.79
N ILE A 258 52.03 -31.03 31.77
CA ILE A 258 52.19 -31.37 33.19
C ILE A 258 50.83 -31.45 33.89
N LEU A 259 49.78 -30.87 33.30
CA LEU A 259 48.49 -30.62 33.95
C LEU A 259 47.34 -31.41 33.29
N GLN A 260 47.61 -32.40 32.45
CA GLN A 260 46.57 -33.20 31.76
C GLN A 260 45.43 -33.67 32.68
N GLY A 261 45.72 -34.19 33.88
CA GLY A 261 44.68 -34.60 34.83
C GLY A 261 43.85 -33.45 35.40
N LEU A 262 44.45 -32.26 35.56
CA LEU A 262 43.75 -31.04 35.93
C LEU A 262 42.93 -30.49 34.77
N VAL A 263 43.40 -30.65 33.53
CA VAL A 263 42.68 -30.26 32.31
C VAL A 263 41.43 -31.12 32.12
N THR A 264 41.51 -32.45 32.27
CA THR A 264 40.31 -33.31 32.20
C THR A 264 39.30 -32.96 33.30
N GLY A 265 39.77 -32.66 34.51
CA GLY A 265 38.92 -32.18 35.59
C GLY A 265 38.30 -30.82 35.30
N ALA A 266 39.06 -29.90 34.72
CA ALA A 266 38.58 -28.58 34.30
C ALA A 266 37.52 -28.71 33.20
N ILE A 267 37.74 -29.52 32.16
CA ILE A 267 36.77 -29.77 31.08
C ILE A 267 35.41 -30.22 31.66
N THR A 268 35.43 -31.18 32.59
CA THR A 268 34.19 -31.68 33.23
C THR A 268 33.48 -30.60 34.05
N LEU A 269 34.24 -29.68 34.65
CA LEU A 269 33.69 -28.58 35.46
C LEU A 269 33.16 -27.41 34.62
N ILE A 270 33.72 -27.18 33.43
CA ILE A 270 33.35 -26.05 32.58
C ILE A 270 32.31 -26.42 31.53
N GLN A 271 32.19 -27.69 31.15
CA GLN A 271 31.33 -28.11 30.05
C GLN A 271 29.87 -27.69 30.26
N ALA A 272 29.28 -28.03 31.42
CA ALA A 272 27.88 -27.67 31.69
C ALA A 272 27.66 -26.14 31.80
N PRO A 273 28.45 -25.37 32.58
CA PRO A 273 28.32 -23.91 32.59
C PRO A 273 28.54 -23.23 31.22
N LEU A 274 29.37 -23.83 30.37
CA LEU A 274 29.62 -23.34 29.02
C LEU A 274 28.45 -23.64 28.09
N GLU A 275 27.87 -24.84 28.20
CA GLU A 275 26.64 -25.22 27.51
C GLU A 275 25.50 -24.26 27.89
N ASP A 276 25.21 -24.12 29.18
CA ASP A 276 24.18 -23.19 29.69
C ASP A 276 24.44 -21.73 29.24
N GLY A 277 25.70 -21.28 29.27
CA GLY A 277 26.08 -19.94 28.86
C GLY A 277 25.95 -19.69 27.35
N LEU A 278 26.27 -20.70 26.53
CA LEU A 278 26.08 -20.64 25.08
C LEU A 278 24.60 -20.69 24.72
N GLU A 279 23.81 -21.55 25.37
CA GLU A 279 22.36 -21.61 25.17
C GLU A 279 21.70 -20.28 25.49
N ALA A 280 22.03 -19.67 26.64
CA ALA A 280 21.51 -18.37 27.04
C ALA A 280 21.94 -17.24 26.09
N LEU A 281 23.19 -17.27 25.61
CA LEU A 281 23.69 -16.28 24.65
C LEU A 281 22.97 -16.39 23.31
N ILE A 282 22.86 -17.60 22.77
CA ILE A 282 22.20 -17.85 21.48
C ILE A 282 20.72 -17.51 21.59
N ALA A 283 20.06 -17.88 22.70
CA ALA A 283 18.69 -17.49 22.98
C ALA A 283 18.52 -15.97 22.95
N GLY A 284 19.31 -15.23 23.74
CA GLY A 284 19.21 -13.76 23.77
C GLY A 284 19.53 -13.11 22.41
N LEU A 285 20.51 -13.63 21.69
CA LEU A 285 20.87 -13.13 20.36
C LEU A 285 19.72 -13.28 19.37
N VAL A 286 19.09 -14.44 19.32
CA VAL A 286 17.99 -14.68 18.39
C VAL A 286 16.74 -13.91 18.81
N GLU A 287 16.43 -13.86 20.11
CA GLU A 287 15.33 -13.06 20.64
C GLU A 287 15.48 -11.58 20.26
N ASP A 288 16.67 -11.00 20.47
CA ASP A 288 16.93 -9.59 20.16
C ASP A 288 17.01 -9.32 18.65
N GLN A 289 17.71 -10.16 17.89
CA GLN A 289 17.96 -9.91 16.47
C GLN A 289 16.78 -10.31 15.58
N VAL A 290 16.23 -11.51 15.74
CA VAL A 290 15.11 -11.97 14.91
C VAL A 290 13.82 -11.27 15.31
N GLY A 291 13.59 -11.11 16.62
CA GLY A 291 12.50 -10.27 17.13
C GLY A 291 12.63 -8.85 16.58
N GLY A 292 13.76 -8.18 16.83
CA GLY A 292 13.99 -6.81 16.38
C GLY A 292 13.88 -6.63 14.85
N ALA A 293 14.39 -7.57 14.06
CA ALA A 293 14.30 -7.51 12.60
C ALA A 293 12.85 -7.61 12.10
N LEU A 294 12.05 -8.53 12.64
CA LEU A 294 10.63 -8.64 12.30
C LEU A 294 9.86 -7.40 12.72
N SER A 295 10.09 -6.89 13.93
CA SER A 295 9.48 -5.63 14.38
C SER A 295 9.82 -4.49 13.42
N SER A 296 11.09 -4.37 13.03
CA SER A 296 11.54 -3.33 12.11
C SER A 296 10.92 -3.47 10.71
N LEU A 297 10.78 -4.71 10.21
CA LEU A 297 10.12 -5.00 8.94
C LEU A 297 8.65 -4.58 8.97
N PHE A 298 7.91 -4.95 10.02
CA PHE A 298 6.51 -4.58 10.15
C PHE A 298 6.32 -3.08 10.43
N ASP A 299 7.23 -2.45 11.17
CA ASP A 299 7.21 -1.00 11.38
C ASP A 299 7.53 -0.22 10.09
N ALA A 300 8.34 -0.79 9.18
CA ALA A 300 8.57 -0.22 7.85
C ALA A 300 7.31 -0.24 6.96
N LEU A 301 6.29 -1.04 7.30
CA LEU A 301 4.98 -1.01 6.65
C LEU A 301 4.09 0.14 7.16
N ASN A 302 4.48 0.81 8.26
CA ASN A 302 3.86 2.08 8.62
C ASN A 302 4.36 3.16 7.66
N ILE A 303 3.48 3.62 6.79
CA ILE A 303 3.80 4.63 5.78
C ILE A 303 3.44 6.00 6.34
N ASP A 304 4.35 6.96 6.26
CA ASP A 304 4.07 8.40 6.41
C ASP A 304 4.85 9.11 5.31
N GLN A 305 4.26 9.15 4.12
CA GLN A 305 4.90 9.65 2.92
C GLN A 305 4.07 10.73 2.23
N ALA A 306 4.76 11.77 1.77
CA ALA A 306 4.19 12.80 0.93
C ALA A 306 4.79 12.67 -0.46
N PHE A 307 3.95 12.81 -1.49
CA PHE A 307 4.41 12.85 -2.87
C PHE A 307 3.71 13.98 -3.62
N ASP A 308 4.43 14.52 -4.60
CA ASP A 308 3.99 15.63 -5.41
C ASP A 308 3.29 15.11 -6.66
N ILE A 309 2.05 15.56 -6.86
CA ILE A 309 1.28 15.36 -8.08
C ILE A 309 1.47 16.62 -8.92
N PRO A 310 2.23 16.53 -10.03
CA PRO A 310 2.39 17.66 -10.92
C PRO A 310 1.06 17.96 -11.60
N SER A 311 0.79 19.24 -11.84
CA SER A 311 -0.31 19.64 -12.69
C SER A 311 -0.13 19.00 -14.09
N PRO A 312 -1.20 18.46 -14.70
CA PRO A 312 -1.15 18.01 -16.10
C PRO A 312 -0.71 19.10 -17.08
N VAL A 313 -0.94 20.37 -16.72
CA VAL A 313 -0.65 21.59 -17.51
C VAL A 313 -0.16 22.71 -16.58
N GLY A 314 0.90 23.44 -16.95
CA GLY A 314 1.46 24.56 -16.17
C GLY A 314 2.36 24.17 -14.98
N GLU A 315 2.68 25.14 -14.11
CA GLU A 315 3.69 25.01 -13.03
C GLU A 315 3.11 24.67 -11.62
N GLY A 316 1.88 24.15 -11.53
CA GLY A 316 1.26 23.77 -10.25
C GLY A 316 1.72 22.41 -9.71
N VAL A 317 1.86 22.30 -8.39
CA VAL A 317 2.14 21.03 -7.69
C VAL A 317 1.19 20.90 -6.50
N ASN A 318 0.49 19.77 -6.40
CA ASN A 318 -0.27 19.38 -5.24
C ASN A 318 0.48 18.30 -4.47
N THR A 319 0.71 18.48 -3.18
CA THR A 319 1.37 17.47 -2.35
C THR A 319 0.30 16.64 -1.63
N VAL A 320 0.21 15.35 -1.97
CA VAL A 320 -0.66 14.39 -1.31
C VAL A 320 0.11 13.66 -0.23
N GLN A 321 -0.46 13.62 0.97
CA GLN A 321 0.05 12.87 2.10
C GLN A 321 -0.69 11.54 2.21
N VAL A 322 0.06 10.45 2.33
CA VAL A 322 -0.45 9.13 2.68
C VAL A 322 0.11 8.74 4.05
N LYS A 323 -0.78 8.29 4.94
CA LYS A 323 -0.40 7.75 6.25
C LYS A 323 -1.07 6.41 6.47
N MET A 324 -0.32 5.44 6.98
CA MET A 324 -0.80 4.11 7.33
C MET A 324 -0.19 3.65 8.63
N VAL A 325 -1.00 2.98 9.45
CA VAL A 325 -0.57 2.40 10.72
C VAL A 325 -1.11 0.99 10.87
N ALA A 326 -0.31 0.10 11.46
CA ALA A 326 -0.77 -1.24 11.78
C ALA A 326 -1.99 -1.22 12.71
N ARG A 327 -3.04 -1.94 12.32
CA ARG A 327 -4.26 -2.13 13.12
C ARG A 327 -4.27 -3.47 13.81
N ALA A 328 -3.99 -4.53 13.05
CA ALA A 328 -4.11 -5.89 13.54
C ALA A 328 -3.26 -6.85 12.70
N VAL A 329 -2.80 -7.90 13.35
CA VAL A 329 -2.19 -9.06 12.72
C VAL A 329 -3.01 -10.30 13.10
N ASP A 330 -3.28 -11.16 12.14
CA ASP A 330 -3.91 -12.47 12.34
C ASP A 330 -2.96 -13.53 11.77
N ILE A 331 -2.61 -14.53 12.58
CA ILE A 331 -1.71 -15.60 12.17
C ILE A 331 -2.43 -16.93 12.36
N SER A 332 -2.48 -17.70 11.28
CA SER A 332 -3.06 -19.04 11.23
C SER A 332 -2.12 -19.94 10.42
N PRO A 333 -2.26 -21.27 10.51
CA PRO A 333 -1.43 -22.19 9.72
C PRO A 333 -1.47 -21.96 8.20
N GLU A 334 -2.50 -21.29 7.70
CA GLU A 334 -2.68 -21.05 6.26
C GLU A 334 -2.14 -19.68 5.82
N ARG A 335 -2.08 -18.70 6.74
CA ARG A 335 -1.73 -17.31 6.42
C ARG A 335 -1.31 -16.47 7.62
N LEU A 336 -0.44 -15.51 7.36
CA LEU A 336 -0.24 -14.29 8.13
C LEU A 336 -0.95 -13.15 7.43
N GLN A 337 -1.84 -12.45 8.12
CA GLN A 337 -2.58 -11.31 7.58
C GLN A 337 -2.35 -10.07 8.43
N LEU A 338 -1.69 -9.07 7.87
CA LEU A 338 -1.53 -7.74 8.45
C LEU A 338 -2.58 -6.79 7.88
N ARG A 339 -3.23 -6.01 8.74
CA ARG A 339 -4.22 -5.00 8.37
C ARG A 339 -3.74 -3.64 8.83
N LEU A 340 -3.78 -2.67 7.93
CA LEU A 340 -3.33 -1.30 8.13
C LEU A 340 -4.54 -0.36 8.04
N ASP A 341 -4.71 0.50 9.03
CA ASP A 341 -5.58 1.67 8.89
C ASP A 341 -4.83 2.74 8.09
N GLY A 342 -5.53 3.47 7.23
CA GLY A 342 -4.90 4.42 6.32
C GLY A 342 -5.71 5.70 6.15
N ILE A 343 -5.03 6.76 5.77
CA ILE A 343 -5.65 8.01 5.33
C ILE A 343 -4.81 8.63 4.21
N SER A 344 -5.47 9.22 3.22
CA SER A 344 -4.81 10.10 2.25
C SER A 344 -5.51 11.45 2.13
N TYR A 345 -4.74 12.53 2.06
CA TYR A 345 -5.26 13.91 2.03
C TYR A 345 -4.29 14.89 1.38
N ALA A 346 -4.80 16.03 0.90
CA ALA A 346 -3.95 17.11 0.38
C ALA A 346 -3.29 17.87 1.55
N GLN A 347 -1.96 18.08 1.51
CA GLN A 347 -1.27 18.86 2.56
C GLN A 347 -1.69 20.33 2.57
N ASN A 348 -1.98 20.88 1.39
CA ASN A 348 -2.41 22.27 1.20
C ASN A 348 -3.76 22.25 0.46
N PRO A 349 -4.87 21.95 1.16
CA PRO A 349 -6.18 21.87 0.51
C PRO A 349 -6.57 23.25 -0.02
N ASP A 350 -6.96 23.29 -1.29
CA ASP A 350 -7.56 24.44 -1.96
C ASP A 350 -8.92 24.03 -2.50
N ARG A 351 -9.82 23.67 -1.57
CA ARG A 351 -11.15 23.13 -1.91
C ARG A 351 -11.86 24.07 -2.87
N PRO A 352 -12.05 23.67 -4.14
CA PRO A 352 -12.69 24.55 -5.10
C PRO A 352 -14.17 24.75 -4.76
N TYR A 353 -14.79 23.72 -4.13
CA TYR A 353 -16.20 23.70 -3.76
C TYR A 353 -16.46 23.08 -2.40
N ALA A 354 -17.61 23.40 -1.81
CA ALA A 354 -18.07 22.76 -0.59
C ALA A 354 -18.43 21.29 -0.85
N SER A 355 -17.87 20.38 -0.06
CA SER A 355 -18.14 18.94 -0.11
C SER A 355 -18.32 18.38 1.31
N LEU A 356 -18.97 17.21 1.42
CA LEU A 356 -19.03 16.44 2.67
C LEU A 356 -17.75 15.66 2.97
N GLY A 357 -16.80 15.64 2.02
CA GLY A 357 -15.51 14.94 2.13
C GLY A 357 -15.34 13.84 1.09
N SER A 358 -14.36 12.95 1.30
CA SER A 358 -14.19 11.78 0.44
C SER A 358 -15.31 10.76 0.66
N ILE A 359 -15.81 10.19 -0.42
CA ILE A 359 -16.91 9.23 -0.42
C ILE A 359 -16.47 7.87 0.16
N GLY A 360 -17.18 7.40 1.19
CA GLY A 360 -16.94 6.09 1.82
C GLY A 360 -17.80 4.99 1.22
N HIS A 361 -17.30 3.76 1.12
CA HIS A 361 -17.91 2.63 0.38
C HIS A 361 -19.20 2.09 1.04
N ARG A 362 -19.57 2.59 2.22
CA ARG A 362 -20.78 2.14 2.92
C ARG A 362 -22.05 2.52 2.17
N GLY A 363 -22.81 1.50 1.78
CA GLY A 363 -24.00 1.62 0.93
C GLY A 363 -23.88 0.83 -0.39
N CYS A 364 -22.65 0.48 -0.77
CA CYS A 364 -22.32 -0.28 -1.96
C CYS A 364 -22.55 -1.81 -1.82
N ALA A 365 -22.06 -2.40 -0.74
CA ALA A 365 -22.19 -3.82 -0.43
C ALA A 365 -22.18 -4.06 1.09
N ASN A 366 -22.63 -5.25 1.52
CA ASN A 366 -22.49 -5.65 2.92
C ASN A 366 -21.01 -5.88 3.22
N PHE A 367 -20.47 -5.22 4.25
CA PHE A 367 -19.15 -5.55 4.79
C PHE A 367 -19.15 -6.98 5.32
N THR A 368 -18.63 -7.93 4.53
CA THR A 368 -18.20 -9.22 5.07
C THR A 368 -16.84 -9.05 5.74
N SER A 369 -16.52 -9.95 6.67
CA SER A 369 -15.17 -10.04 7.21
C SER A 369 -14.17 -10.18 6.06
N LEU A 370 -13.06 -9.45 6.14
CA LEU A 370 -11.96 -9.53 5.20
C LEU A 370 -11.36 -10.95 5.22
N THR A 371 -11.79 -11.79 4.28
CA THR A 371 -11.38 -13.17 4.16
C THR A 371 -10.66 -13.32 2.84
N PHE A 372 -9.51 -12.67 2.65
CA PHE A 372 -8.70 -12.96 1.46
C PHE A 372 -8.44 -14.47 1.46
N PRO A 373 -9.04 -15.22 0.53
CA PRO A 373 -8.70 -16.62 0.42
C PRO A 373 -7.25 -16.68 -0.07
N PRO A 374 -6.44 -17.65 0.38
CA PRO A 374 -5.07 -17.83 -0.10
C PRO A 374 -5.11 -18.31 -1.56
N SER A 375 -5.21 -17.36 -2.49
CA SER A 375 -5.20 -17.55 -3.95
C SER A 375 -3.79 -17.51 -4.53
N ALA A 376 -2.86 -16.83 -3.85
CA ALA A 376 -1.45 -16.70 -4.21
C ALA A 376 -0.58 -16.59 -2.94
N PRO A 377 0.76 -16.80 -3.03
CA PRO A 377 1.68 -16.69 -1.90
C PRO A 377 1.59 -15.36 -1.15
N MET A 378 1.41 -14.27 -1.88
CA MET A 378 1.21 -12.93 -1.34
C MET A 378 -0.03 -12.29 -1.97
N VAL A 379 -0.85 -11.64 -1.14
CA VAL A 379 -2.00 -10.85 -1.58
C VAL A 379 -1.99 -9.49 -0.89
N VAL A 380 -2.08 -8.42 -1.68
CA VAL A 380 -2.23 -7.04 -1.19
C VAL A 380 -3.60 -6.52 -1.59
N GLY A 381 -4.44 -6.21 -0.61
CA GLY A 381 -5.75 -5.59 -0.82
C GLY A 381 -5.71 -4.10 -0.53
N LEU A 382 -6.25 -3.29 -1.44
CA LEU A 382 -6.46 -1.86 -1.29
C LEU A 382 -7.97 -1.55 -1.23
N HIS A 383 -8.43 -0.93 -0.15
CA HIS A 383 -9.85 -0.64 0.06
C HIS A 383 -10.32 0.50 -0.86
N ASP A 384 -11.51 0.36 -1.44
CA ASP A 384 -12.07 1.34 -2.39
C ASP A 384 -12.22 2.75 -1.79
N SER A 385 -12.59 2.85 -0.51
CA SER A 385 -12.62 4.16 0.17
C SER A 385 -11.26 4.83 0.21
N PHE A 386 -10.17 4.07 0.36
CA PHE A 386 -8.84 4.66 0.37
C PHE A 386 -8.44 5.14 -1.04
N ILE A 387 -8.86 4.44 -2.10
CA ILE A 387 -8.75 4.94 -3.49
C ILE A 387 -9.53 6.25 -3.65
N ASN A 388 -10.75 6.32 -3.12
CA ASN A 388 -11.55 7.54 -3.15
C ASN A 388 -10.96 8.68 -2.31
N GLU A 389 -10.24 8.41 -1.22
CA GLU A 389 -9.51 9.43 -0.48
C GLU A 389 -8.35 9.99 -1.31
N LEU A 390 -7.65 9.14 -2.07
CA LEU A 390 -6.57 9.58 -2.95
C LEU A 390 -7.12 10.49 -4.06
N LEU A 391 -8.19 10.06 -4.74
CA LEU A 391 -8.86 10.87 -5.77
C LEU A 391 -9.40 12.19 -5.20
N PHE A 392 -9.97 12.15 -4.00
CA PHE A 392 -10.43 13.34 -3.30
C PHE A 392 -9.27 14.28 -2.97
N ALA A 393 -8.12 13.78 -2.50
CA ALA A 393 -6.94 14.59 -2.22
C ALA A 393 -6.38 15.28 -3.48
N VAL A 394 -6.46 14.62 -4.64
CA VAL A 394 -6.09 15.21 -5.93
C VAL A 394 -7.03 16.38 -6.29
N TRP A 395 -8.33 16.18 -6.13
CA TRP A 395 -9.34 17.20 -6.40
C TRP A 395 -9.27 18.37 -5.40
N GLU A 396 -9.21 18.07 -4.11
CA GLU A 396 -9.16 19.04 -3.01
C GLU A 396 -7.90 19.91 -3.07
N GLY A 397 -6.77 19.36 -3.52
CA GLY A 397 -5.55 20.15 -3.74
C GLY A 397 -5.54 20.95 -5.04
N GLY A 398 -6.65 21.00 -5.78
CA GLY A 398 -6.81 21.83 -6.98
C GLY A 398 -6.12 21.30 -8.23
N THR A 399 -5.55 20.08 -8.21
CA THR A 399 -4.81 19.51 -9.37
C THR A 399 -5.67 19.37 -10.62
N LEU A 400 -6.98 19.19 -10.45
CA LEU A 400 -7.93 19.01 -11.55
C LEU A 400 -8.54 20.33 -12.04
N SER A 401 -8.32 21.43 -11.32
CA SER A 401 -8.75 22.78 -11.72
C SER A 401 -7.65 23.42 -12.57
N LEU A 402 -7.85 23.42 -13.89
CA LEU A 402 -6.80 23.79 -14.85
C LEU A 402 -7.16 25.07 -15.58
N VAL A 403 -6.16 25.90 -15.84
CA VAL A 403 -6.26 27.02 -16.77
C VAL A 403 -5.07 26.92 -17.73
N VAL A 404 -5.38 26.72 -19.00
CA VAL A 404 -4.42 26.60 -20.10
C VAL A 404 -4.53 27.86 -20.93
N GLY A 405 -3.43 28.59 -21.09
CA GLY A 405 -3.35 29.81 -21.87
C GLY A 405 -2.60 29.64 -23.19
N GLU A 406 -2.49 30.76 -23.92
CA GLU A 406 -1.73 30.82 -25.17
C GLU A 406 -0.24 30.53 -24.93
N GLY A 407 0.24 29.40 -25.47
CA GLY A 407 1.65 28.97 -25.39
C GLY A 407 1.90 27.79 -24.44
N ASP A 408 0.89 27.33 -23.70
CA ASP A 408 1.00 26.11 -22.91
C ASP A 408 0.94 24.87 -23.81
N GLU A 409 1.92 23.97 -23.67
CA GLU A 409 1.93 22.71 -24.42
C GLU A 409 0.92 21.73 -23.83
N LEU A 410 -0.23 21.58 -24.51
CA LEU A 410 -1.22 20.55 -24.20
C LEU A 410 -0.77 19.12 -24.55
N GLY A 411 0.35 18.98 -25.27
CA GLY A 411 0.90 17.69 -25.71
C GLY A 411 0.25 17.12 -26.99
N PHE A 412 -0.69 17.84 -27.61
CA PHE A 412 -1.32 17.47 -28.87
C PHE A 412 -1.63 18.72 -29.73
N ASP A 413 -1.60 18.54 -31.05
CA ASP A 413 -1.70 19.64 -32.02
C ASP A 413 -3.18 19.87 -32.38
N LEU A 414 -3.82 20.82 -31.70
CA LEU A 414 -5.16 21.27 -32.06
C LEU A 414 -5.07 22.30 -33.19
N PRO A 415 -5.92 22.23 -34.23
CA PRO A 415 -5.99 23.25 -35.28
C PRO A 415 -6.70 24.54 -34.80
N LEU A 416 -6.52 24.91 -33.53
CA LEU A 416 -7.12 26.06 -32.87
C LEU A 416 -6.02 27.08 -32.56
N GLN A 417 -6.26 28.35 -32.90
CA GLN A 417 -5.34 29.43 -32.55
C GLN A 417 -5.82 30.09 -31.25
N ASN A 418 -4.88 30.61 -30.45
CA ASN A 418 -5.19 31.38 -29.24
C ASN A 418 -6.16 30.64 -28.28
N LEU A 419 -5.94 29.35 -28.07
CA LEU A 419 -6.77 28.54 -27.17
C LEU A 419 -6.52 28.95 -25.72
N GLU A 420 -7.58 29.39 -25.06
CA GLU A 420 -7.71 29.45 -23.60
C GLU A 420 -8.70 28.37 -23.17
N LEU A 421 -8.28 27.44 -22.32
CA LEU A 421 -9.13 26.40 -21.76
C LEU A 421 -9.12 26.51 -20.24
N SER A 422 -10.29 26.63 -19.63
CA SER A 422 -10.48 26.45 -18.19
C SER A 422 -11.26 25.18 -17.93
N VAL A 423 -10.75 24.35 -17.01
CA VAL A 423 -11.36 23.12 -16.53
C VAL A 423 -11.64 23.28 -15.06
N ASP A 424 -12.89 23.04 -14.65
CA ASP A 424 -13.35 23.32 -13.30
C ASP A 424 -14.30 22.21 -12.80
N PRO A 425 -13.77 21.23 -12.01
CA PRO A 425 -14.53 20.10 -11.51
C PRO A 425 -15.32 20.47 -10.24
N LEU A 426 -16.65 20.45 -10.32
CA LEU A 426 -17.49 20.75 -9.15
C LEU A 426 -17.56 19.60 -8.13
N LEU A 427 -17.40 18.37 -8.61
CA LEU A 427 -17.36 17.17 -7.77
C LEU A 427 -16.01 16.47 -7.90
N PRO A 428 -15.53 15.81 -6.84
CA PRO A 428 -14.38 14.94 -6.92
C PRO A 428 -14.67 13.74 -7.84
N PRO A 429 -13.66 13.20 -8.55
CA PRO A 429 -13.80 11.91 -9.21
C PRO A 429 -14.12 10.81 -8.20
N VAL A 430 -15.00 9.88 -8.59
CA VAL A 430 -15.40 8.75 -7.73
C VAL A 430 -15.00 7.44 -8.38
N TYR A 431 -14.24 6.63 -7.66
CA TYR A 431 -14.05 5.22 -7.96
C TYR A 431 -15.22 4.41 -7.40
N ASN A 432 -15.93 3.75 -8.31
CA ASN A 432 -17.12 2.97 -8.02
C ASN A 432 -16.97 1.54 -8.53
N SER A 433 -17.11 0.59 -7.61
CA SER A 433 -16.96 -0.85 -7.86
C SER A 433 -18.25 -1.62 -7.59
N CYS A 434 -19.36 -0.92 -7.32
CA CYS A 434 -20.54 -1.52 -6.75
C CYS A 434 -21.27 -2.44 -7.72
N ALA A 435 -21.73 -3.56 -7.16
CA ALA A 435 -22.78 -4.43 -7.68
C ALA A 435 -22.77 -4.67 -9.21
N GLY A 436 -21.67 -5.24 -9.73
CA GLY A 436 -21.63 -5.79 -11.09
C GLY A 436 -21.53 -4.76 -12.22
N LEU A 437 -21.30 -3.49 -11.89
CA LEU A 437 -21.07 -2.42 -12.87
C LEU A 437 -19.66 -2.47 -13.50
N GLY A 438 -18.77 -3.30 -12.95
CA GLY A 438 -17.34 -3.22 -13.21
C GLY A 438 -16.69 -2.11 -12.39
N GLU A 439 -15.37 -1.96 -12.53
CA GLU A 439 -14.64 -0.88 -11.89
C GLU A 439 -14.80 0.38 -12.74
N ARG A 440 -15.33 1.45 -12.16
CA ARG A 440 -15.63 2.68 -12.88
C ARG A 440 -14.99 3.89 -12.21
N LEU A 441 -14.42 4.76 -13.02
CA LEU A 441 -14.14 6.13 -12.66
C LEU A 441 -15.32 6.97 -13.13
N GLN A 442 -15.97 7.66 -12.20
CA GLN A 442 -17.10 8.53 -12.48
C GLN A 442 -16.67 9.99 -12.34
N LEU A 443 -17.08 10.83 -13.28
CA LEU A 443 -16.81 12.26 -13.34
C LEU A 443 -18.14 13.01 -13.45
N GLY A 444 -18.43 13.88 -12.48
CA GLY A 444 -19.70 14.60 -12.38
C GLY A 444 -19.50 16.11 -12.42
N ASP A 445 -20.34 16.79 -13.19
CA ASP A 445 -20.38 18.26 -13.31
C ASP A 445 -18.99 18.91 -13.51
N LEU A 446 -18.23 18.45 -14.51
CA LEU A 446 -17.01 19.10 -14.95
C LEU A 446 -17.34 20.27 -15.89
N TYR A 447 -17.01 21.50 -15.52
CA TYR A 447 -17.18 22.66 -16.40
C TYR A 447 -15.97 22.85 -17.29
N LEU A 448 -16.21 23.07 -18.58
CA LEU A 448 -15.18 23.42 -19.55
C LEU A 448 -15.53 24.78 -20.17
N ASP A 449 -14.60 25.74 -20.11
CA ASP A 449 -14.69 27.05 -20.74
C ASP A 449 -13.57 27.18 -21.79
N LEU A 450 -13.92 27.19 -23.07
CA LEU A 450 -12.98 27.23 -24.19
C LEU A 450 -13.15 28.52 -24.98
N LYS A 451 -12.08 29.29 -25.14
CA LYS A 451 -12.01 30.45 -26.04
C LYS A 451 -10.89 30.23 -27.03
N PHE A 452 -11.16 30.39 -28.32
CA PHE A 452 -10.18 30.15 -29.36
C PHE A 452 -10.56 30.85 -30.66
N ASP A 453 -9.63 30.91 -31.60
CA ASP A 453 -9.84 31.39 -32.96
C ASP A 453 -9.93 30.22 -33.96
N PHE A 454 -11.07 30.13 -34.65
CA PHE A 454 -11.30 29.18 -35.75
C PHE A 454 -12.12 29.84 -36.87
N GLY A 455 -11.44 30.47 -37.83
CA GLY A 455 -12.11 31.34 -38.82
C GLY A 455 -12.70 32.63 -38.22
N GLY A 456 -12.43 32.89 -36.94
CA GLY A 456 -12.87 34.02 -36.11
C GLY A 456 -12.93 33.59 -34.63
N PRO A 457 -13.14 34.54 -33.69
CA PRO A 457 -13.27 34.22 -32.28
C PRO A 457 -14.49 33.32 -32.01
N ALA A 458 -14.25 32.27 -31.24
CA ALA A 458 -15.25 31.32 -30.76
C ALA A 458 -15.16 31.18 -29.24
N HIS A 459 -16.32 30.99 -28.61
CA HIS A 459 -16.43 30.78 -27.17
C HIS A 459 -17.44 29.66 -26.92
N ILE A 460 -16.95 28.55 -26.39
CA ILE A 460 -17.72 27.36 -26.06
C ILE A 460 -17.63 27.15 -24.55
N ALA A 461 -18.78 27.03 -23.89
CA ALA A 461 -18.84 26.60 -22.50
C ALA A 461 -19.79 25.41 -22.36
N LEU A 462 -19.37 24.38 -21.65
CA LEU A 462 -20.17 23.16 -21.50
C LEU A 462 -19.93 22.45 -20.16
N TRP A 463 -20.87 21.58 -19.80
CA TRP A 463 -20.72 20.63 -18.70
C TRP A 463 -20.50 19.22 -19.24
N LEU A 464 -19.51 18.54 -18.70
CA LEU A 464 -19.22 17.13 -18.98
C LEU A 464 -19.60 16.28 -17.76
N GLN A 465 -20.27 15.16 -18.03
CA GLN A 465 -20.50 14.08 -17.10
C GLN A 465 -20.12 12.78 -17.78
N ALA A 466 -19.33 11.94 -17.12
CA ALA A 466 -18.82 10.73 -17.74
C ALA A 466 -18.59 9.60 -16.76
N GLU A 467 -18.60 8.38 -17.30
CA GLU A 467 -18.08 7.19 -16.60
C GLU A 467 -17.05 6.50 -17.50
N ALA A 468 -15.99 5.99 -16.93
CA ALA A 468 -14.98 5.21 -17.64
C ALA A 468 -14.76 3.88 -16.93
N LEU A 469 -14.61 2.79 -17.68
CA LEU A 469 -14.10 1.55 -17.08
C LEU A 469 -12.65 1.77 -16.67
N VAL A 470 -12.27 1.25 -15.50
CA VAL A 470 -10.89 1.27 -15.02
C VAL A 470 -10.36 -0.14 -15.04
N GLU A 471 -9.19 -0.32 -15.61
CA GLU A 471 -8.42 -1.56 -15.51
C GLU A 471 -7.06 -1.23 -14.91
N VAL A 472 -6.71 -1.92 -13.84
CA VAL A 472 -5.38 -1.80 -13.22
C VAL A 472 -4.47 -2.85 -13.84
N ALA A 473 -3.50 -2.40 -14.63
CA ALA A 473 -2.48 -3.24 -15.23
C ALA A 473 -1.16 -3.12 -14.46
N PHE A 474 -0.39 -4.19 -14.44
CA PHE A 474 0.95 -4.21 -13.86
C PHE A 474 1.98 -4.51 -14.93
N GLY A 475 3.12 -3.85 -14.85
CA GLY A 475 4.23 -4.04 -15.76
C GLY A 475 5.55 -3.70 -15.10
N LEU A 476 6.62 -3.77 -15.88
CA LEU A 476 7.94 -3.31 -15.46
C LEU A 476 8.18 -1.92 -16.05
N ASN A 477 8.74 -1.00 -15.25
CA ASN A 477 9.25 0.27 -15.75
C ASN A 477 10.58 0.08 -16.51
N GLU A 478 11.13 1.19 -17.02
CA GLU A 478 12.36 1.17 -17.82
C GLU A 478 13.59 0.64 -17.06
N THR A 479 13.58 0.71 -15.72
CA THR A 479 14.66 0.22 -14.86
C THR A 479 14.43 -1.21 -14.37
N GLY A 480 13.32 -1.85 -14.77
CA GLY A 480 12.95 -3.21 -14.36
C GLY A 480 12.27 -3.29 -12.99
N GLY A 481 11.92 -2.16 -12.38
CA GLY A 481 11.07 -2.09 -11.20
C GLY A 481 9.60 -2.27 -11.55
N ASN A 482 8.77 -2.65 -10.58
CA ASN A 482 7.34 -2.82 -10.84
C ASN A 482 6.63 -1.48 -10.97
N GLN A 483 5.68 -1.44 -11.89
CA GLN A 483 4.88 -0.26 -12.20
C GLN A 483 3.40 -0.66 -12.30
N ILE A 484 2.55 0.11 -11.64
CA ILE A 484 1.11 0.11 -11.84
C ILE A 484 0.79 1.07 -12.99
N GLN A 485 -0.05 0.62 -13.91
CA GLN A 485 -0.66 1.44 -14.93
C GLN A 485 -2.18 1.42 -14.73
N LEU A 486 -2.78 2.60 -14.61
CA LEU A 486 -4.23 2.74 -14.64
C LEU A 486 -4.68 2.94 -16.08
N ASN A 487 -5.34 1.94 -16.64
CA ASN A 487 -5.96 2.02 -17.95
C ASN A 487 -7.38 2.56 -17.78
N ILE A 488 -7.61 3.78 -18.24
CA ILE A 488 -8.93 4.39 -18.29
C ILE A 488 -9.51 4.05 -19.67
N GLY A 489 -10.61 3.30 -19.67
CA GLY A 489 -11.34 2.94 -20.87
C GLY A 489 -12.08 4.12 -21.48
N ASP A 490 -12.89 3.84 -22.50
CA ASP A 490 -13.72 4.85 -23.13
C ASP A 490 -14.72 5.46 -22.13
N LEU A 491 -15.00 6.75 -22.29
CA LEU A 491 -16.05 7.42 -21.53
C LEU A 491 -17.42 6.98 -22.06
N ASP A 492 -18.11 6.12 -21.31
CA ASP A 492 -19.45 5.63 -21.63
C ASP A 492 -20.30 5.43 -20.35
N PRO A 493 -21.35 6.25 -20.14
CA PRO A 493 -21.77 7.35 -21.02
C PRO A 493 -20.82 8.55 -20.93
N MET A 494 -20.77 9.36 -21.98
CA MET A 494 -20.24 10.72 -21.95
C MET A 494 -21.35 11.69 -22.37
N ILE A 495 -21.77 12.54 -21.43
CA ILE A 495 -22.90 13.44 -21.60
C ILE A 495 -22.39 14.88 -21.54
N LEU A 496 -22.72 15.65 -22.57
CA LEU A 496 -22.31 17.04 -22.74
C LEU A 496 -23.55 17.95 -22.74
N GLU A 497 -23.58 18.95 -21.86
CA GLU A 497 -24.55 20.05 -21.88
C GLU A 497 -23.84 21.33 -22.34
N VAL A 498 -24.17 21.80 -23.54
CA VAL A 498 -23.64 23.07 -24.07
C VAL A 498 -24.40 24.23 -23.43
N VAL A 499 -23.69 25.14 -22.78
CA VAL A 499 -24.25 26.32 -22.10
C VAL A 499 -24.01 27.59 -22.91
N GLN A 500 -22.88 27.65 -23.62
CA GLN A 500 -22.53 28.76 -24.49
C GLN A 500 -21.90 28.21 -25.76
N ASN A 501 -22.34 28.75 -26.90
CA ASN A 501 -21.85 28.41 -28.22
C ASN A 501 -21.86 29.66 -29.11
N GLU A 502 -20.73 30.35 -29.16
CA GLU A 502 -20.53 31.56 -29.95
C GLU A 502 -19.44 31.37 -31.02
N GLY A 503 -19.55 32.14 -32.10
CA GLY A 503 -18.58 32.11 -33.19
C GLY A 503 -18.97 31.12 -34.30
N TYR A 504 -17.99 30.34 -34.78
CA TYR A 504 -18.15 29.47 -35.95
C TYR A 504 -19.26 28.41 -35.80
N PHE A 505 -19.48 27.92 -34.59
CA PHE A 505 -20.45 26.86 -34.28
C PHE A 505 -21.81 27.39 -33.82
N ALA A 506 -22.01 28.71 -33.82
CA ALA A 506 -23.20 29.33 -33.25
C ALA A 506 -24.50 28.76 -33.85
N GLY A 507 -25.34 28.18 -33.00
CA GLY A 507 -26.62 27.56 -33.37
C GLY A 507 -26.52 26.09 -33.81
N ASP A 508 -25.35 25.47 -33.69
CA ASP A 508 -25.12 24.05 -33.97
C ASP A 508 -24.39 23.38 -32.78
N ASP A 509 -25.14 23.11 -31.71
CA ASP A 509 -24.59 22.46 -30.52
C ASP A 509 -24.17 21.02 -30.77
N GLN A 510 -24.76 20.36 -31.78
CA GLN A 510 -24.35 19.00 -32.16
C GLN A 510 -22.93 19.01 -32.73
N ALA A 511 -22.57 20.01 -33.55
CA ALA A 511 -21.20 20.14 -34.03
C ALA A 511 -20.18 20.35 -32.89
N VAL A 512 -20.58 21.06 -31.83
CA VAL A 512 -19.74 21.21 -30.61
C VAL A 512 -19.61 19.88 -29.89
N VAL A 513 -20.72 19.17 -29.67
CA VAL A 513 -20.71 17.84 -29.04
C VAL A 513 -19.84 16.86 -29.83
N ASP A 514 -19.95 16.83 -31.15
CA ASP A 514 -19.15 15.98 -32.03
C ASP A 514 -17.66 16.33 -31.97
N LEU A 515 -17.33 17.63 -31.96
CA LEU A 515 -15.96 18.11 -31.80
C LEU A 515 -15.37 17.63 -30.47
N ILE A 516 -16.04 17.92 -29.34
CA ILE A 516 -15.55 17.57 -28.01
C ILE A 516 -15.44 16.05 -27.86
N THR A 517 -16.42 15.30 -28.36
CA THR A 517 -16.39 13.83 -28.36
C THR A 517 -15.21 13.28 -29.13
N SER A 518 -14.72 13.97 -30.17
CA SER A 518 -13.52 13.57 -30.91
C SER A 518 -12.20 13.95 -30.21
N LEU A 519 -12.22 14.95 -29.33
CA LEU A 519 -11.04 15.47 -28.63
C LEU A 519 -10.78 14.77 -27.29
N VAL A 520 -11.84 14.47 -26.53
CA VAL A 520 -11.74 13.88 -25.20
C VAL A 520 -10.97 12.54 -25.19
N PRO A 521 -11.17 11.60 -26.13
CA PRO A 521 -10.37 10.38 -26.19
C PRO A 521 -8.87 10.63 -26.38
N GLN A 522 -8.51 11.67 -27.14
CA GLN A 522 -7.10 12.04 -27.34
C GLN A 522 -6.49 12.57 -26.04
N LEU A 523 -7.22 13.43 -25.33
CA LEU A 523 -6.84 13.92 -24.00
C LEU A 523 -6.66 12.78 -22.99
N LEU A 524 -7.63 11.87 -22.93
CA LEU A 524 -7.58 10.72 -22.01
C LEU A 524 -6.43 9.78 -22.32
N SER A 525 -6.07 9.58 -23.60
CA SER A 525 -4.91 8.77 -23.96
C SER A 525 -3.62 9.34 -23.37
N THR A 526 -3.45 10.67 -23.39
CA THR A 526 -2.28 11.34 -22.81
C THR A 526 -2.25 11.23 -21.28
N VAL A 527 -3.41 11.33 -20.62
CA VAL A 527 -3.51 11.12 -19.17
C VAL A 527 -3.22 9.67 -18.80
N THR A 528 -3.78 8.71 -19.54
CA THR A 528 -3.60 7.27 -19.31
C THR A 528 -2.14 6.86 -19.49
N ASP A 529 -1.45 7.39 -20.50
CA ASP A 529 -0.01 7.14 -20.71
C ASP A 529 0.84 7.66 -19.54
N LYS A 530 0.40 8.72 -18.88
CA LYS A 530 1.06 9.32 -17.70
C LYS A 530 0.58 8.74 -16.37
N ALA A 531 -0.52 7.99 -16.33
CA ALA A 531 -1.08 7.37 -15.13
C ALA A 531 -0.33 6.08 -14.74
N ARG A 532 1.00 6.20 -14.65
CA ARG A 532 1.95 5.15 -14.31
C ARG A 532 2.59 5.48 -12.97
N PHE A 533 2.52 4.54 -12.04
CA PHE A 533 3.04 4.70 -10.69
C PHE A 533 4.03 3.58 -10.42
N ASP A 534 5.27 3.94 -10.13
CA ASP A 534 6.25 2.95 -9.70
C ASP A 534 5.86 2.45 -8.31
N LEU A 535 5.83 1.14 -8.14
CA LEU A 535 5.62 0.54 -6.83
C LEU A 535 6.87 0.75 -5.97
N PRO A 536 6.73 1.28 -4.74
CA PRO A 536 7.86 1.42 -3.85
C PRO A 536 8.38 0.03 -3.50
N ALA A 537 9.68 -0.17 -3.72
CA ALA A 537 10.36 -1.40 -3.35
C ALA A 537 10.96 -1.25 -1.95
N ILE A 538 10.90 -2.29 -1.13
CA ILE A 538 11.40 -2.22 0.26
C ILE A 538 12.89 -2.56 0.23
N ASP A 539 13.75 -1.57 0.49
CA ASP A 539 15.20 -1.77 0.62
C ASP A 539 15.52 -2.43 1.97
N LEU A 540 15.71 -3.75 1.94
CA LEU A 540 16.05 -4.55 3.11
C LEU A 540 17.46 -4.23 3.63
N GLY A 541 18.37 -3.78 2.75
CA GLY A 541 19.71 -3.34 3.13
C GLY A 541 19.72 -2.05 3.95
N SER A 542 18.63 -1.26 3.89
CA SER A 542 18.47 -0.08 4.75
C SER A 542 17.96 -0.41 6.15
N LEU A 543 17.28 -1.55 6.31
CA LEU A 543 16.70 -1.98 7.59
C LEU A 543 17.76 -2.48 8.58
N THR A 544 18.89 -2.98 8.06
CA THR A 544 19.95 -3.57 8.87
C THR A 544 21.29 -3.56 8.14
N SER A 545 22.39 -3.43 8.88
CA SER A 545 23.74 -3.54 8.31
C SER A 545 24.11 -4.97 7.91
N VAL A 546 23.29 -5.97 8.25
CA VAL A 546 23.55 -7.39 8.00
C VAL A 546 23.11 -7.81 6.60
N VAL A 547 22.07 -7.18 6.05
CA VAL A 547 21.60 -7.45 4.68
C VAL A 547 22.51 -6.71 3.69
N PRO A 548 22.97 -7.37 2.60
CA PRO A 548 23.73 -6.71 1.56
C PRO A 548 23.04 -5.45 1.05
N ALA A 549 23.80 -4.37 0.90
CA ALA A 549 23.27 -3.13 0.35
C ALA A 549 22.69 -3.37 -1.06
N GLY A 550 21.45 -2.92 -1.28
CA GLY A 550 20.74 -3.10 -2.54
C GLY A 550 19.88 -4.37 -2.63
N THR A 551 19.76 -5.16 -1.56
CA THR A 551 18.72 -6.19 -1.47
C THR A 551 17.35 -5.51 -1.34
N ILE A 552 16.48 -5.77 -2.30
CA ILE A 552 15.16 -5.13 -2.41
C ILE A 552 14.11 -6.23 -2.40
N LEU A 553 13.09 -6.08 -1.58
CA LEU A 553 11.89 -6.91 -1.64
C LEU A 553 10.92 -6.32 -2.65
N ASN A 554 10.51 -7.13 -3.62
CA ASN A 554 9.55 -6.75 -4.64
C ASN A 554 8.40 -7.76 -4.75
N LEU A 555 7.31 -7.34 -5.41
CA LEU A 555 6.12 -8.16 -5.62
C LEU A 555 6.08 -8.70 -7.05
N ASP A 556 6.19 -10.00 -7.26
CA ASP A 556 5.91 -10.60 -8.56
C ASP A 556 4.40 -10.71 -8.77
N VAL A 557 3.82 -9.75 -9.48
CA VAL A 557 2.36 -9.66 -9.68
C VAL A 557 1.90 -10.70 -10.69
N GLN A 558 0.96 -11.55 -10.27
CA GLN A 558 0.39 -12.63 -11.07
C GLN A 558 -1.02 -12.32 -11.57
N SER A 559 -1.87 -11.74 -10.70
CA SER A 559 -3.22 -11.33 -11.07
C SER A 559 -3.70 -10.13 -10.27
N VAL A 560 -4.70 -9.45 -10.82
CA VAL A 560 -5.46 -8.40 -10.15
C VAL A 560 -6.90 -8.86 -10.10
N GLU A 561 -7.47 -8.89 -8.91
CA GLU A 561 -8.79 -9.42 -8.64
C GLU A 561 -9.57 -8.47 -7.71
N ARG A 562 -10.80 -8.87 -7.41
CA ARG A 562 -11.71 -8.16 -6.53
C ARG A 562 -12.14 -9.06 -5.41
N ASP A 563 -12.03 -8.57 -4.19
CA ASP A 563 -12.64 -9.20 -3.02
C ASP A 563 -13.44 -8.14 -2.24
N ASN A 564 -14.77 -8.17 -2.41
CA ASN A 564 -15.67 -7.20 -1.81
C ASN A 564 -15.29 -5.74 -2.15
N ALA A 565 -14.95 -4.94 -1.13
CA ALA A 565 -14.56 -3.53 -1.24
C ALA A 565 -13.06 -3.35 -1.48
N TYR A 566 -12.35 -4.40 -1.89
CA TYR A 566 -10.91 -4.38 -2.10
C TYR A 566 -10.54 -4.71 -3.55
N LEU A 567 -9.66 -3.88 -4.11
CA LEU A 567 -8.82 -4.25 -5.23
C LEU A 567 -7.66 -5.10 -4.70
N THR A 568 -7.54 -6.35 -5.15
CA THR A 568 -6.53 -7.28 -4.66
C THR A 568 -5.49 -7.56 -5.71
N VAL A 569 -4.22 -7.41 -5.36
CA VAL A 569 -3.06 -7.79 -6.16
C VAL A 569 -2.53 -9.11 -5.61
N ASN A 570 -2.61 -10.17 -6.42
CA ASN A 570 -2.13 -11.50 -6.07
C ASN A 570 -0.76 -11.73 -6.72
N GLY A 571 0.18 -12.31 -5.98
CA GLY A 571 1.54 -12.51 -6.44
C GLY A 571 2.41 -13.34 -5.51
N ALA A 572 3.72 -13.23 -5.68
CA ALA A 572 4.75 -13.83 -4.83
C ALA A 572 5.85 -12.81 -4.50
N LEU A 573 6.72 -13.11 -3.52
CA LEU A 573 7.89 -12.26 -3.26
C LEU A 573 8.97 -12.51 -4.31
N LYS A 574 9.80 -11.49 -4.57
CA LYS A 574 10.90 -11.56 -5.53
C LYS A 574 12.02 -10.58 -5.20
#